data_AF-A0A1M4NEW6-F1
#
_entry.id   AF-A0A1M4NEW6-F1
#
_cell.length_a   1.000
_cell.length_b   1.000
_cell.length_c   1.000
_cell.angle_alpha   90.00
_cell.angle_beta   90.00
_cell.angle_gamma   90.00
#
_symmetry.space_group_name_H-M   'P 1'
#
loop_
_entity.id
_entity.type
_entity.pdbx_description
1 polymer ?
#
loop_
_entity_poly.entity_id
_entity_poly.type
_entity_poly.pdbx_seq_one_letter_code
_entity_poly.pdbx_strand_id
1 'polypeptide(L)'
;MGTGVFYESDFDSNIISKLEHYANKLILALEDIIEIISDCGEANSSTIKKVKEKYEVATNYLLDLKSILDLYCKKYKDEDYNYYKKELEVYDDEYINDAITGWILNEPREIIIDNIFSICYKVRELLRKSNNKQ
;
A
#
# COMPACT_ATOMS: atom_id res chain seq x y z
N MET A 1 -12.12 -15.41 -7.99
CA MET A 1 -11.11 -14.69 -7.21
C MET A 1 -9.95 -15.65 -7.02
N GLY A 2 -8.87 -15.48 -7.79
CA GLY A 2 -7.70 -16.36 -7.71
C GLY A 2 -6.74 -15.80 -6.67
N THR A 3 -6.40 -16.60 -5.66
CA THR A 3 -5.26 -16.34 -4.79
C THR A 3 -4.00 -16.42 -5.65
N GLY A 4 -3.39 -15.28 -5.94
CA GLY A 4 -2.19 -15.17 -6.78
C GLY A 4 -0.97 -15.74 -6.08
N VAL A 5 -0.81 -17.07 -6.11
CA VAL A 5 0.47 -17.70 -5.80
C VAL A 5 1.34 -17.52 -7.04
N PHE A 6 2.28 -16.57 -7.00
CA PHE A 6 3.18 -16.31 -8.12
C PHE A 6 4.34 -17.31 -8.14
N TYR A 7 4.65 -17.85 -9.31
CA TYR A 7 5.79 -18.77 -9.51
C TYR A 7 7.00 -18.02 -10.06
N GLU A 8 8.22 -18.44 -9.74
CA GLU A 8 9.48 -17.82 -10.25
C GLU A 8 9.51 -17.65 -11.78
N SER A 9 8.83 -18.53 -12.52
CA SER A 9 8.70 -18.49 -13.98
C SER A 9 7.81 -17.37 -14.52
N ASP A 10 6.98 -16.73 -13.69
CA ASP A 10 6.09 -15.62 -14.10
C ASP A 10 6.85 -14.27 -14.22
N PHE A 11 8.17 -14.26 -13.97
CA PHE A 11 8.96 -13.05 -13.66
C PHE A 11 10.11 -12.72 -14.62
N ASP A 12 10.19 -13.34 -15.80
CA ASP A 12 11.24 -13.01 -16.80
C ASP A 12 11.02 -11.68 -17.55
N SER A 13 10.03 -10.87 -17.15
CA SER A 13 9.92 -9.46 -17.55
C SER A 13 9.87 -8.52 -16.32
N ASN A 14 11.00 -7.84 -16.12
CA ASN A 14 11.31 -6.70 -15.26
C ASN A 14 10.54 -6.61 -13.90
N ILE A 15 11.07 -7.29 -12.88
CA ILE A 15 10.61 -7.21 -11.46
C ILE A 15 10.47 -5.75 -10.98
N ILE A 16 11.33 -4.85 -11.46
CA ILE A 16 11.29 -3.42 -11.10
C ILE A 16 10.00 -2.78 -11.63
N SER A 17 9.62 -3.04 -12.88
CA SER A 17 8.38 -2.50 -13.46
C SER A 17 7.13 -3.01 -12.74
N LYS A 18 7.15 -4.27 -12.25
CA LYS A 18 6.04 -4.79 -11.42
C LYS A 18 6.00 -4.13 -10.05
N LEU A 19 7.17 -3.95 -9.41
CA LEU A 19 7.28 -3.22 -8.14
C LEU A 19 6.72 -1.80 -8.28
N GLU A 20 7.12 -1.09 -9.33
CA GLU A 20 6.62 0.25 -9.64
C GLU A 20 5.12 0.26 -9.89
N HIS A 21 4.60 -0.73 -10.63
CA HIS A 21 3.18 -0.85 -10.89
C HIS A 21 2.36 -1.00 -9.61
N TYR A 22 2.72 -1.95 -8.75
CA TYR A 22 1.99 -2.20 -7.50
C TYR A 22 2.13 -1.05 -6.51
N ALA A 23 3.32 -0.46 -6.39
CA ALA A 23 3.55 0.70 -5.55
C ALA A 23 2.68 1.90 -5.96
N ASN A 24 2.62 2.22 -7.26
CA ASN A 24 1.77 3.31 -7.76
C ASN A 24 0.28 3.02 -7.55
N LYS A 25 -0.16 1.77 -7.77
CA LYS A 25 -1.55 1.38 -7.55
C LYS A 25 -1.97 1.44 -6.08
N LEU A 26 -1.07 1.03 -5.18
CA LEU A 26 -1.26 1.18 -3.74
C LEU A 26 -1.42 2.65 -3.34
N ILE A 27 -0.50 3.52 -3.80
CA ILE A 27 -0.56 4.96 -3.51
C ILE A 27 -1.89 5.55 -3.94
N LEU A 28 -2.33 5.27 -5.18
CA LEU A 28 -3.61 5.79 -5.68
C LEU A 28 -4.80 5.32 -4.84
N ALA A 29 -4.83 4.04 -4.44
CA ALA A 29 -5.92 3.52 -3.62
C ALA A 29 -5.95 4.17 -2.22
N LEU A 30 -4.79 4.42 -1.63
CA LEU A 30 -4.67 5.09 -0.32
C LEU A 30 -5.01 6.58 -0.41
N GLU A 31 -4.63 7.26 -1.50
CA GLU A 31 -5.00 8.67 -1.74
C GLU A 31 -6.50 8.83 -1.94
N ASP A 32 -7.14 7.91 -2.67
CA ASP A 32 -8.61 7.90 -2.80
C ASP A 32 -9.29 7.77 -1.42
N ILE A 33 -8.74 6.95 -0.51
CA ILE A 33 -9.27 6.82 0.86
C ILE A 33 -9.09 8.14 1.63
N ILE A 34 -7.90 8.74 1.56
CA ILE A 34 -7.59 10.02 2.22
C ILE A 34 -8.53 11.13 1.72
N GLU A 35 -8.75 11.22 0.41
CA GLU A 35 -9.66 12.21 -0.21
C GLU A 35 -11.08 12.05 0.33
N ILE A 36 -11.61 10.81 0.37
CA ILE A 36 -12.95 10.56 0.89
C ILE A 36 -13.05 10.95 2.37
N ILE A 37 -12.07 10.59 3.20
CA ILE A 37 -12.05 10.91 4.64
C ILE A 37 -11.93 12.43 4.87
N SER A 38 -11.17 13.12 4.02
CA SER A 38 -10.97 14.57 4.10
C SER A 38 -12.26 15.32 3.74
N ASP A 39 -12.91 14.92 2.65
CA ASP A 39 -14.10 15.58 2.11
C ASP A 39 -15.37 15.23 2.91
N CYS A 40 -15.43 14.03 3.48
CA CYS A 40 -16.59 13.56 4.23
C CYS A 40 -16.32 13.65 5.73
N GLY A 41 -16.72 14.78 6.32
CA GLY A 41 -16.58 15.03 7.76
C GLY A 41 -17.32 14.03 8.66
N GLU A 42 -18.41 13.45 8.18
CA GLU A 42 -19.15 12.38 8.87
C GLU A 42 -19.26 11.15 7.97
N ALA A 43 -18.97 9.98 8.54
CA ALA A 43 -19.10 8.70 7.86
C ALA A 43 -20.58 8.35 7.67
N ASN A 44 -21.04 8.30 6.42
CA ASN A 44 -22.36 7.79 6.06
C ASN A 44 -22.25 6.48 5.28
N SER A 45 -23.36 5.73 5.19
CA SER A 45 -23.41 4.41 4.55
C SER A 45 -22.80 4.36 3.13
N SER A 46 -23.05 5.40 2.32
CA SER A 46 -22.50 5.49 0.96
C SER A 46 -20.99 5.67 0.96
N THR A 47 -20.49 6.59 1.79
CA THR A 47 -19.05 6.87 1.90
C THR A 47 -18.28 5.71 2.53
N ILE A 48 -18.84 5.06 3.54
CA ILE A 48 -18.28 3.86 4.18
C ILE A 48 -18.11 2.74 3.15
N LYS A 49 -19.14 2.51 2.32
CA LYS A 49 -19.06 1.48 1.28
C LYS A 49 -17.92 1.78 0.30
N LYS A 50 -17.80 3.03 -0.17
CA LYS A 50 -16.71 3.43 -1.08
C LYS A 50 -15.33 3.25 -0.44
N VAL A 51 -15.15 3.69 0.81
CA VAL A 51 -13.87 3.54 1.53
C VAL A 51 -13.51 2.06 1.70
N LYS A 52 -14.49 1.19 2.02
CA LYS A 52 -14.26 -0.25 2.13
C LYS A 52 -13.83 -0.90 0.81
N GLU A 53 -14.45 -0.53 -0.31
CA GLU A 53 -14.04 -1.03 -1.63
C GLU A 53 -12.60 -0.60 -1.95
N LYS A 54 -12.22 0.65 -1.63
CA LYS A 54 -10.86 1.16 -1.83
C LYS A 54 -9.85 0.51 -0.89
N TYR A 55 -10.25 0.23 0.35
CA TYR A 55 -9.46 -0.50 1.33
C TYR A 55 -9.09 -1.90 0.84
N GLU A 56 -10.07 -2.67 0.38
CA GLU A 56 -9.80 -4.02 -0.14
C GLU A 56 -8.80 -3.97 -1.30
N VAL A 57 -8.93 -2.97 -2.17
CA VAL A 57 -7.97 -2.74 -3.26
C VAL A 57 -6.58 -2.38 -2.74
N ALA A 58 -6.48 -1.46 -1.77
CA ALA A 58 -5.21 -1.06 -1.16
C ALA A 58 -4.51 -2.25 -0.47
N THR A 59 -5.24 -3.04 0.31
CA THR A 59 -4.70 -4.22 1.00
C THR A 59 -4.14 -5.24 0.02
N ASN A 60 -4.86 -5.53 -1.08
CA ASN A 60 -4.36 -6.44 -2.11
C ASN A 60 -3.06 -5.91 -2.73
N TYR A 61 -2.98 -4.63 -3.08
CA TYR A 61 -1.76 -4.05 -3.63
C TYR A 61 -0.60 -3.98 -2.64
N LEU A 62 -0.87 -3.82 -1.34
CA LEU A 62 0.15 -3.88 -0.30
C LEU A 62 0.75 -5.30 -0.19
N LEU A 63 -0.09 -6.34 -0.24
CA LEU A 63 0.37 -7.73 -0.23
C LEU A 63 1.17 -8.09 -1.49
N ASP A 64 0.69 -7.66 -2.66
CA ASP A 64 1.40 -7.86 -3.93
C ASP A 64 2.76 -7.14 -3.92
N LEU A 65 2.79 -5.89 -3.43
CA LEU A 65 4.03 -5.11 -3.29
C LEU A 65 5.03 -5.80 -2.37
N LYS A 66 4.59 -6.27 -1.19
CA LYS A 66 5.45 -7.01 -0.24
C LYS A 66 6.00 -8.29 -0.87
N SER A 67 5.18 -9.02 -1.60
CA SER A 67 5.58 -10.26 -2.27
C SER A 67 6.67 -10.01 -3.33
N ILE A 68 6.50 -8.95 -4.14
CA ILE A 68 7.51 -8.56 -5.13
C ILE A 68 8.80 -8.06 -4.48
N LEU A 69 8.71 -7.28 -3.40
CA LEU A 69 9.88 -6.84 -2.63
C LEU A 69 10.67 -8.02 -2.07
N ASP A 70 9.99 -9.02 -1.51
CA ASP A 70 10.65 -10.22 -0.99
C ASP A 70 11.41 -10.97 -2.07
N LEU A 71 10.80 -11.14 -3.25
CA LEU A 71 11.45 -11.75 -4.41
C LEU A 71 12.65 -10.93 -4.90
N TYR A 72 12.51 -9.61 -4.99
CA TYR A 72 13.61 -8.71 -5.37
C TYR A 72 14.79 -8.85 -4.39
N CYS A 73 14.50 -8.79 -3.09
CA CYS A 73 15.52 -8.93 -2.05
C CYS A 73 16.22 -10.29 -2.10
N LYS A 74 15.48 -11.38 -2.35
CA LYS A 74 16.05 -12.73 -2.51
C LYS A 74 16.97 -12.82 -3.73
N LYS A 75 16.56 -12.22 -4.87
CA LYS A 75 17.29 -12.28 -6.14
C LYS A 75 18.54 -11.40 -6.15
N TYR A 76 18.40 -10.14 -5.74
CA TYR A 76 19.46 -9.13 -5.89
C TYR A 76 20.26 -8.89 -4.60
N LYS A 77 19.79 -9.40 -3.44
CA LYS A 77 20.43 -9.24 -2.12
C LYS A 77 20.78 -7.79 -1.78
N ASP A 78 19.90 -6.88 -2.17
CA ASP A 78 20.09 -5.44 -2.01
C ASP A 78 19.69 -5.00 -0.57
N GLU A 79 20.64 -4.43 0.17
CA GLU A 79 20.43 -3.99 1.56
C GLU A 79 19.41 -2.85 1.66
N ASP A 80 19.32 -1.96 0.67
CA ASP A 80 18.37 -0.85 0.66
C ASP A 80 16.93 -1.37 0.54
N TYR A 81 16.69 -2.32 -0.36
CA TYR A 81 15.35 -2.90 -0.53
C TYR A 81 14.96 -3.77 0.67
N ASN A 82 15.93 -4.43 1.31
CA ASN A 82 15.70 -5.11 2.59
C ASN A 82 15.29 -4.15 3.70
N TYR A 83 15.84 -2.94 3.72
CA TYR A 83 15.40 -1.88 4.64
C TYR A 83 13.93 -1.53 4.39
N TYR A 84 13.55 -1.20 3.15
CA TYR A 84 12.15 -0.85 2.84
C TYR A 84 11.17 -2.00 3.05
N LYS A 85 11.61 -3.24 2.82
CA LYS A 85 10.82 -4.43 3.14
C LYS A 85 10.46 -4.45 4.63
N LYS A 86 11.44 -4.27 5.52
CA LYS A 86 11.21 -4.23 6.98
C LYS A 86 10.31 -3.07 7.39
N GLU A 87 10.48 -1.91 6.79
CA GLU A 87 9.62 -0.75 7.05
C GLU A 87 8.16 -1.03 6.62
N LEU A 88 7.96 -1.72 5.50
CA LEU A 88 6.63 -2.07 5.01
C LEU A 88 5.99 -3.24 5.76
N GLU A 89 6.79 -4.13 6.36
CA GLU A 89 6.28 -5.23 7.19
C GLU A 89 5.44 -4.74 8.38
N VAL A 90 5.71 -3.53 8.88
CA VAL A 90 4.98 -2.90 9.99
C VAL A 90 3.52 -2.57 9.62
N TYR A 91 3.22 -2.37 8.34
CA TYR A 91 1.87 -2.03 7.88
C TYR A 91 1.20 -3.27 7.32
N ASP A 92 0.18 -3.78 7.98
CA ASP A 92 -0.66 -4.88 7.52
C ASP A 92 -2.06 -4.40 7.12
N ASP A 93 -2.95 -5.34 6.81
CA ASP A 93 -4.34 -5.05 6.52
C ASP A 93 -5.07 -4.44 7.73
N GLU A 94 -4.73 -4.90 8.93
CA GLU A 94 -5.26 -4.35 10.18
C GLU A 94 -4.94 -2.86 10.31
N TYR A 95 -3.72 -2.43 9.99
CA TYR A 95 -3.32 -1.02 10.08
C TYR A 95 -4.20 -0.07 9.25
N ILE A 96 -4.53 -0.44 8.00
CA ILE A 96 -5.40 0.37 7.13
C ILE A 96 -6.85 0.29 7.63
N ASN A 97 -7.29 -0.90 8.07
CA ASN A 97 -8.63 -1.11 8.58
C ASN A 97 -8.89 -0.33 9.89
N ASP A 98 -7.89 -0.21 10.76
CA ASP A 98 -7.95 0.55 12.00
C ASP A 98 -8.14 2.03 11.72
N ALA A 99 -7.41 2.58 10.73
CA ALA A 99 -7.59 3.97 10.31
C ALA A 99 -9.03 4.24 9.82
N ILE A 100 -9.60 3.31 9.05
CA ILE A 100 -10.99 3.42 8.55
C ILE A 100 -11.99 3.27 9.69
N THR A 101 -11.73 2.38 10.63
CA THR A 101 -12.56 2.18 11.82
C THR A 101 -12.54 3.42 12.69
N GLY A 102 -11.38 4.03 12.92
CA GLY A 102 -11.24 5.31 13.62
C GLY A 102 -12.05 6.42 12.95
N TRP A 103 -12.05 6.50 11.62
CA TRP A 103 -12.90 7.45 10.90
C TRP A 103 -14.39 7.20 11.12
N ILE A 104 -14.84 5.94 11.07
CA ILE A 104 -16.24 5.57 11.35
C ILE A 104 -16.63 5.94 12.79
N LEU A 105 -15.70 5.85 13.73
CA LEU A 105 -15.90 6.18 15.15
C LEU A 105 -15.70 7.68 15.46
N ASN A 106 -15.46 8.52 14.45
CA ASN A 106 -15.20 9.96 14.57
C ASN A 106 -13.95 10.30 15.41
N GLU A 107 -12.90 9.49 15.32
CA GLU A 107 -11.58 9.86 15.83
C GLU A 107 -11.01 11.08 15.09
N PRO A 108 -9.97 11.76 15.64
CA PRO A 108 -9.38 12.93 15.01
C PRO A 108 -8.91 12.63 13.57
N ARG A 109 -9.52 13.30 12.59
CA ARG A 109 -9.25 13.10 11.16
C ARG A 109 -7.78 13.25 10.79
N GLU A 110 -7.08 14.20 11.39
CA GLU A 110 -5.65 14.43 11.17
C GLU A 110 -4.83 13.16 11.47
N ILE A 111 -5.13 12.48 12.58
CA ILE A 111 -4.43 11.25 12.99
C ILE A 111 -4.71 10.13 11.98
N ILE A 112 -5.96 9.98 11.54
CA ILE A 112 -6.35 8.96 10.57
C ILE A 112 -5.63 9.18 9.23
N ILE A 113 -5.64 10.42 8.73
CA ILE A 113 -4.99 10.79 7.48
C ILE A 113 -3.48 10.57 7.58
N ASP A 114 -2.85 10.99 8.69
CA ASP A 114 -1.40 10.81 8.90
C ASP A 114 -0.99 9.34 8.92
N ASN A 115 -1.81 8.47 9.52
CA ASN A 115 -1.57 7.02 9.52
C ASN A 115 -1.57 6.46 8.08
N ILE A 116 -2.58 6.78 7.28
CA ILE A 116 -2.66 6.31 5.88
C ILE A 116 -1.55 6.94 5.03
N PHE A 117 -1.27 8.23 5.23
CA PHE A 117 -0.25 8.96 4.51
C PHE A 117 1.17 8.44 4.79
N SER A 118 1.41 7.92 6.00
CA SER A 118 2.68 7.29 6.36
C SER A 118 3.02 6.12 5.42
N ILE A 119 2.03 5.30 5.04
CA ILE A 119 2.23 4.22 4.06
C ILE A 119 2.59 4.80 2.70
N CYS A 120 1.82 5.79 2.21
CA CYS A 120 2.10 6.46 0.94
C CYS A 120 3.53 7.03 0.89
N TYR A 121 3.97 7.65 1.97
CA TYR A 121 5.32 8.21 2.09
C TYR A 121 6.39 7.14 1.94
N LYS A 122 6.27 6.01 2.65
CA LYS A 122 7.24 4.90 2.58
C LYS A 122 7.30 4.28 1.20
N VAL A 123 6.14 4.07 0.56
CA VAL A 123 6.05 3.51 -0.80
C VAL A 123 6.66 4.47 -1.83
N ARG A 124 6.49 5.79 -1.66
CA ARG A 124 7.15 6.80 -2.52
C ARG A 124 8.67 6.82 -2.35
N GLU A 125 9.17 6.68 -1.14
CA GLU A 125 10.62 6.59 -0.90
C GLU A 125 11.23 5.36 -1.59
N LEU A 126 10.55 4.21 -1.50
CA LEU A 126 10.92 3.01 -2.25
C LEU A 126 10.98 3.27 -3.77
N LEU A 127 9.96 3.91 -4.34
CA LEU A 127 9.91 4.25 -5.76
C LEU A 127 11.06 5.19 -6.18
N ARG A 128 11.33 6.23 -5.38
CA ARG A 128 12.45 7.17 -5.65
C ARG A 128 13.78 6.44 -5.71
N LYS A 129 14.00 5.45 -4.83
CA LYS A 129 15.22 4.64 -4.86
C LYS A 129 15.28 3.73 -6.07
N SER A 130 14.16 3.13 -6.46
CA SER A 130 14.07 2.33 -7.69
C SER A 130 14.46 3.14 -8.92
N ASN A 131 13.94 4.35 -9.05
CA ASN A 131 14.22 5.23 -10.19
C ASN A 131 15.65 5.75 -10.22
N ASN A 132 16.31 5.91 -9.06
CA ASN A 132 17.70 6.38 -8.98
C ASN A 132 18.75 5.29 -9.29
N LYS A 133 18.35 4.01 -9.37
CA LYS A 133 19.23 2.87 -9.75
C LYS A 133 19.12 2.49 -11.24
N GLN A 134 18.22 3.12 -12.01
CA GLN A 134 18.13 3.02 -13.47
C GLN A 134 19.06 4.03 -14.15
#